data_AF-A0A3B9RC72-F1
#
_entry.id   AF-A0A3B9RC72-F1
#
_cell.length_a   1.000
_cell.length_b   1.000
_cell.length_c   1.000
_cell.angle_alpha   90.00
_cell.angle_beta   90.00
_cell.angle_gamma   90.00
#
_symmetry.space_group_name_H-M   'P 1'
#
loop_
_entity.id
_entity.type
_entity.pdbx_description
1 polymer ?
#
loop_
_entity_poly.entity_id
_entity_poly.type
_entity_poly.pdbx_seq_one_letter_code
_entity_poly.pdbx_strand_id
1 'polypeptide(L)'
;MDRQSFIKKSGAGISYALFSGFIFCKSQDDEVGTLNYNDPKVIRDADGEVLNVIGDIQTHKLLGSETNDQIFEWVDNVEPGVGIPPHVHTKEDEIFRVVKGEVEIAIDGESTVLKAGDIAFAPKGVPHTWKVVGSQKAKMITSALPAGIEIMFQELSELPAGPPDFEKVAEICAKQGITFV
;
A
#
# COMPACT_ATOMS: atom_id res chain seq x y z
N MET A 1 -16.36 -29.68 -24.78
CA MET A 1 -15.42 -30.66 -24.18
C MET A 1 -15.30 -30.30 -22.72
N ASP A 2 -15.89 -31.14 -21.88
CA ASP A 2 -16.18 -30.93 -20.47
C ASP A 2 -15.00 -31.43 -19.62
N ARG A 3 -14.55 -30.64 -18.63
CA ARG A 3 -13.32 -30.87 -17.84
C ARG A 3 -13.62 -31.04 -16.35
N GLN A 4 -14.67 -31.80 -16.03
CA GLN A 4 -14.98 -32.19 -14.66
C GLN A 4 -15.41 -33.66 -14.63
N SER A 5 -14.49 -34.58 -14.29
CA SER A 5 -14.74 -35.85 -13.56
C SER A 5 -13.67 -36.91 -13.85
N PHE A 6 -12.57 -36.90 -13.10
CA PHE A 6 -11.68 -38.06 -12.87
C PHE A 6 -10.89 -37.64 -11.62
N ILE A 7 -11.02 -38.23 -10.44
CA ILE A 7 -11.00 -39.65 -10.07
C ILE A 7 -11.76 -39.82 -8.76
N LYS A 8 -12.58 -40.87 -8.68
CA LYS A 8 -13.10 -41.43 -7.43
C LYS A 8 -12.67 -42.90 -7.37
N LYS A 9 -12.50 -43.39 -6.13
CA LYS A 9 -12.35 -44.79 -5.64
C LYS A 9 -10.92 -45.18 -5.26
N SER A 10 -10.63 -45.94 -4.21
CA SER A 10 -11.34 -46.47 -3.03
C SER A 10 -10.26 -47.27 -2.26
N GLY A 11 -10.35 -47.39 -0.93
CA GLY A 11 -9.54 -48.38 -0.20
C GLY A 11 -9.63 -48.25 1.32
N ALA A 12 -10.50 -49.05 1.94
CA ALA A 12 -10.56 -49.22 3.39
C ALA A 12 -9.48 -50.20 3.86
N GLY A 13 -8.88 -49.93 5.03
CA GLY A 13 -7.95 -50.83 5.70
C GLY A 13 -7.77 -50.44 7.17
N ILE A 14 -8.34 -51.23 8.07
CA ILE A 14 -8.25 -51.11 9.52
C ILE A 14 -6.88 -51.63 9.98
N SER A 15 -6.16 -50.86 10.80
CA SER A 15 -5.23 -51.43 11.78
C SER A 15 -5.12 -50.54 13.01
N TYR A 16 -5.42 -51.14 14.16
CA TYR A 16 -5.20 -50.63 15.50
C TYR A 16 -3.70 -50.65 15.80
N ALA A 17 -3.13 -49.53 16.25
CA ALA A 17 -1.88 -49.53 16.99
C ALA A 17 -1.94 -48.45 18.08
N LEU A 18 -1.97 -48.93 19.33
CA LEU A 18 -1.82 -48.15 20.54
C LEU A 18 -0.38 -47.61 20.60
N PHE A 19 -0.20 -46.30 20.68
CA PHE A 19 1.04 -45.70 21.16
C PHE A 19 0.75 -44.70 22.26
N SER A 20 1.29 -45.03 23.44
CA SER A 20 1.27 -44.26 24.67
C SER A 20 1.88 -42.87 24.47
N GLY A 21 1.27 -41.89 25.15
CA GLY A 21 1.58 -40.49 25.01
C GLY A 21 3.02 -40.11 25.39
N PHE A 22 3.56 -39.20 24.58
CA PHE A 22 4.36 -38.08 25.06
C PHE A 22 3.56 -36.82 24.75
N ILE A 23 3.18 -36.09 25.78
CA ILE A 23 2.66 -34.72 25.64
C ILE A 23 3.86 -33.88 25.19
N PHE A 24 4.01 -33.69 23.88
CA PHE A 24 4.74 -32.55 23.37
C PHE A 24 3.81 -31.35 23.49
N CYS A 25 4.15 -30.44 24.40
CA CYS A 25 3.64 -29.08 24.34
C CYS A 25 4.06 -28.53 22.98
N LYS A 26 3.12 -28.51 22.01
CA LYS A 26 3.25 -27.60 20.88
C LYS A 26 3.10 -26.21 21.48
N SER A 27 4.19 -25.45 21.55
CA SER A 27 4.06 -24.02 21.34
C SER A 27 3.46 -23.90 19.95
N GLN A 28 2.19 -23.52 19.91
CA GLN A 28 1.55 -23.09 18.70
C GLN A 28 2.14 -21.70 18.46
N ASP A 29 3.31 -21.69 17.80
CA ASP A 29 3.80 -20.47 17.19
C ASP A 29 2.72 -20.11 16.17
N ASP A 30 2.00 -19.04 16.44
CA ASP A 30 1.03 -18.49 15.50
C ASP A 30 1.79 -18.23 14.19
N GLU A 31 1.50 -19.01 13.16
CA GLU A 31 1.94 -18.73 11.80
C GLU A 31 1.36 -17.37 11.40
N VAL A 32 2.12 -16.30 11.62
CA VAL A 32 1.99 -15.08 10.83
C VAL A 32 2.27 -15.54 9.41
N GLY A 33 1.18 -15.76 8.65
CA GLY A 33 1.24 -16.35 7.32
C GLY A 33 2.32 -15.68 6.49
N THR A 34 3.33 -16.46 6.09
CA THR A 34 4.40 -15.96 5.24
C THR A 34 3.78 -15.58 3.90
N LEU A 35 3.55 -14.30 3.67
CA LEU A 35 3.11 -13.78 2.38
C LEU A 35 4.15 -14.21 1.34
N ASN A 36 3.73 -15.03 0.38
CA ASN A 36 4.61 -15.66 -0.59
C ASN A 36 4.58 -14.81 -1.87
N TYR A 37 5.70 -14.17 -2.20
CA TYR A 37 5.89 -13.40 -3.44
C TYR A 37 5.41 -14.15 -4.72
N ASN A 38 5.42 -15.48 -4.68
CA ASN A 38 5.06 -16.32 -5.83
C ASN A 38 3.54 -16.49 -6.04
N ASP A 39 2.70 -15.96 -5.15
CA ASP A 39 1.26 -16.09 -5.25
C ASP A 39 0.66 -14.95 -6.08
N PRO A 40 0.08 -15.21 -7.27
CA PRO A 40 -0.51 -14.16 -8.08
C PRO A 40 -1.74 -13.57 -7.40
N LYS A 41 -1.83 -12.24 -7.36
CA LYS A 41 -2.95 -11.51 -6.77
C LYS A 41 -3.84 -10.85 -7.83
N VAL A 42 -5.15 -10.86 -7.57
CA VAL A 42 -6.13 -10.04 -8.27
C VAL A 42 -6.87 -9.24 -7.21
N ILE A 43 -6.76 -7.91 -7.27
CA ILE A 43 -7.28 -7.02 -6.24
C ILE A 43 -8.33 -6.13 -6.90
N ARG A 44 -9.57 -6.16 -6.40
CA ARG A 44 -10.64 -5.32 -6.94
C ARG A 44 -10.50 -3.90 -6.44
N ASP A 45 -11.28 -3.03 -7.06
CA ASP A 45 -11.30 -1.61 -6.72
C ASP A 45 -11.66 -1.37 -5.24
N ALA A 46 -12.58 -2.15 -4.70
CA ALA A 46 -13.05 -2.06 -3.32
C ALA A 46 -12.20 -2.85 -2.31
N ASP A 47 -11.27 -3.67 -2.77
CA ASP A 47 -10.45 -4.53 -1.90
C ASP A 47 -9.15 -3.83 -1.51
N GLY A 48 -8.56 -4.20 -0.39
CA GLY A 48 -7.33 -3.61 0.13
C GLY A 48 -7.53 -3.03 1.52
N GLU A 49 -6.41 -2.77 2.20
CA GLU A 49 -6.45 -2.10 3.50
C GLU A 49 -6.65 -0.60 3.30
N VAL A 50 -7.57 0.00 4.06
CA VAL A 50 -7.86 1.43 3.97
C VAL A 50 -7.28 2.14 5.19
N LEU A 51 -6.34 3.05 4.94
CA LEU A 51 -5.72 3.88 5.97
C LEU A 51 -6.11 5.34 5.78
N ASN A 52 -6.27 6.05 6.90
CA ASN A 52 -6.35 7.51 6.92
C ASN A 52 -4.98 8.07 7.31
N VAL A 53 -4.21 8.49 6.32
CA VAL A 53 -2.88 9.08 6.51
C VAL A 53 -3.03 10.59 6.59
N ILE A 54 -3.50 11.07 7.75
CA ILE A 54 -3.65 12.51 8.05
C ILE A 54 -4.51 13.24 7.00
N GLY A 55 -5.65 12.64 6.64
CA GLY A 55 -6.60 13.16 5.66
C GLY A 55 -6.42 12.61 4.25
N ASP A 56 -5.25 12.01 3.94
CA ASP A 56 -5.06 11.24 2.73
C ASP A 56 -5.64 9.82 2.93
N ILE A 57 -6.75 9.55 2.25
CA ILE A 57 -7.46 8.26 2.36
C ILE A 57 -6.91 7.31 1.31
N GLN A 58 -6.06 6.41 1.76
CA GLN A 58 -5.33 5.48 0.93
C GLN A 58 -5.94 4.08 1.02
N THR A 59 -6.15 3.44 -0.13
CA THR A 59 -6.41 1.99 -0.20
C THR A 59 -5.16 1.29 -0.67
N HIS A 60 -4.46 0.60 0.22
CA HIS A 60 -3.23 -0.13 -0.08
C HIS A 60 -3.57 -1.39 -0.88
N LYS A 61 -2.98 -1.51 -2.08
CA LYS A 61 -3.25 -2.59 -3.03
C LYS A 61 -2.15 -3.63 -3.00
N LEU A 62 -0.91 -3.24 -3.25
CA LEU A 62 0.24 -4.14 -3.23
C LEU A 62 1.22 -3.67 -2.18
N LEU A 63 1.62 -4.55 -1.28
CA LEU A 63 2.62 -4.29 -0.23
C LEU A 63 4.01 -4.76 -0.68
N GLY A 64 5.08 -4.19 -0.11
CA GLY A 64 6.45 -4.63 -0.37
C GLY A 64 6.68 -6.12 -0.10
N SER A 65 6.08 -6.63 0.98
CA SER A 65 6.10 -8.05 1.34
C SER A 65 5.52 -8.98 0.26
N GLU A 66 4.72 -8.44 -0.66
CA GLU A 66 4.07 -9.17 -1.75
C GLU A 66 4.79 -8.97 -3.09
N THR A 67 5.69 -7.99 -3.17
CA THR A 67 6.40 -7.61 -4.40
C THR A 67 7.90 -7.82 -4.31
N ASN A 68 8.38 -8.51 -3.27
CA ASN A 68 9.81 -8.66 -2.96
C ASN A 68 10.49 -7.28 -2.83
N ASP A 69 9.82 -6.40 -2.08
CA ASP A 69 10.20 -5.01 -1.79
C ASP A 69 10.36 -4.11 -3.02
N GLN A 70 9.84 -4.50 -4.18
CA GLN A 70 10.05 -3.75 -5.43
C GLN A 70 9.01 -2.65 -5.66
N ILE A 71 7.76 -2.90 -5.30
CA ILE A 71 6.63 -2.03 -5.64
C ILE A 71 5.68 -1.99 -4.45
N PHE A 72 5.42 -0.78 -3.96
CA PHE A 72 4.24 -0.50 -3.15
C PHE A 72 3.24 0.26 -4.03
N GLU A 73 1.97 -0.16 -4.05
CA GLU A 73 0.92 0.51 -4.83
C GLU A 73 -0.31 0.75 -3.95
N TRP A 74 -0.83 1.97 -4.01
CA TRP A 74 -2.04 2.36 -3.32
C TRP A 74 -2.91 3.25 -4.20
N VAL A 75 -4.14 3.45 -3.75
CA VAL A 75 -5.13 4.29 -4.42
C VAL A 75 -5.64 5.34 -3.46
N ASP A 76 -5.41 6.60 -3.81
CA ASP A 76 -5.95 7.75 -3.12
C ASP A 76 -7.37 8.02 -3.65
N ASN A 77 -8.32 8.23 -2.74
CA ASN A 77 -9.69 8.62 -3.09
C ASN A 77 -10.16 9.72 -2.15
N VAL A 78 -9.80 10.96 -2.50
CA VAL A 78 -9.82 12.09 -1.57
C VAL A 78 -10.55 13.33 -2.14
N GLU A 79 -11.12 14.12 -1.24
CA GLU A 79 -11.94 15.29 -1.57
C GLU A 79 -11.11 16.46 -2.09
N PRO A 80 -11.70 17.41 -2.84
CA PRO A 80 -11.03 18.66 -3.19
C PRO A 80 -10.44 19.38 -1.99
N GLY A 81 -9.20 19.84 -2.14
CA GLY A 81 -8.43 20.52 -1.09
C GLY A 81 -7.48 19.61 -0.31
N VAL A 82 -7.67 18.29 -0.35
CA VAL A 82 -6.70 17.33 0.22
C VAL A 82 -5.43 17.34 -0.63
N GLY A 83 -4.27 17.30 0.02
CA GLY A 83 -2.98 17.28 -0.63
C GLY A 83 -1.88 17.02 0.38
N ILE A 84 -0.68 16.80 -0.13
CA ILE A 84 0.51 16.57 0.68
C ILE A 84 1.46 17.76 0.57
N PRO A 85 2.09 18.20 1.67
CA PRO A 85 3.04 19.31 1.61
C PRO A 85 4.25 18.96 0.71
N PRO A 86 4.97 19.95 0.19
CA PRO A 86 6.23 19.74 -0.50
C PRO A 86 7.20 18.89 0.33
N HIS A 87 7.74 17.85 -0.29
CA HIS A 87 8.68 16.94 0.35
C HIS A 87 9.59 16.27 -0.68
N VAL A 88 10.63 15.61 -0.17
CA VAL A 88 11.63 14.86 -0.94
C VAL A 88 11.80 13.48 -0.33
N HIS A 89 11.88 12.47 -1.18
CA HIS A 89 12.20 11.09 -0.80
C HIS A 89 13.67 10.83 -1.12
N THR A 90 14.37 10.09 -0.25
CA THR A 90 15.77 9.68 -0.49
C THR A 90 15.90 8.27 -1.05
N LYS A 91 14.85 7.46 -0.97
CA LYS A 91 14.88 6.04 -1.34
C LYS A 91 13.99 5.74 -2.55
N GLU A 92 12.74 6.19 -2.52
CA GLU A 92 11.71 5.83 -3.49
C GLU A 92 11.58 6.86 -4.63
N ASP A 93 11.38 6.36 -5.85
CA ASP A 93 10.77 7.11 -6.92
C ASP A 93 9.24 6.94 -6.84
N GLU A 94 8.46 7.97 -7.20
CA GLU A 94 6.99 7.91 -7.19
C GLU A 94 6.37 8.11 -8.58
N ILE A 95 5.33 7.32 -8.87
CA ILE A 95 4.50 7.45 -10.07
C ILE A 95 3.07 7.78 -9.65
N PHE A 96 2.50 8.83 -10.24
CA PHE A 96 1.13 9.27 -9.99
C PHE A 96 0.30 9.12 -11.25
N ARG A 97 -0.82 8.40 -11.20
CA ARG A 97 -1.76 8.27 -12.31
C ARG A 97 -3.15 8.70 -11.89
N VAL A 98 -3.68 9.74 -12.52
CA VAL A 98 -5.05 10.20 -12.25
C VAL A 98 -6.04 9.32 -13.01
N VAL A 99 -7.02 8.78 -12.31
CA VAL A 99 -8.10 7.95 -12.86
C VAL A 99 -9.42 8.74 -12.93
N LYS A 100 -9.61 9.67 -11.99
CA LYS A 100 -10.80 10.53 -11.91
C LYS A 100 -10.45 11.85 -11.21
N GLY A 101 -11.14 12.92 -11.57
CA GLY A 101 -10.94 14.24 -10.95
C GLY A 101 -9.73 14.96 -11.52
N GLU A 102 -9.28 15.99 -10.79
CA GLU A 102 -8.16 16.83 -11.18
C GLU A 102 -7.18 16.94 -10.00
N VAL A 103 -5.89 16.74 -10.29
CA VAL A 103 -4.82 16.81 -9.29
C VAL A 103 -3.78 17.80 -9.79
N GLU A 104 -3.55 18.88 -9.06
CA GLU A 104 -2.39 19.73 -9.29
C GLU A 104 -1.18 19.04 -8.67
N ILE A 105 -0.18 18.73 -9.49
CA ILE A 105 1.12 18.22 -9.04
C ILE A 105 2.18 19.27 -9.31
N ALA A 106 3.13 19.43 -8.39
CA ALA A 106 4.34 20.19 -8.63
C ALA A 106 5.56 19.28 -8.47
N ILE A 107 6.46 19.30 -9.45
CA ILE A 107 7.72 18.54 -9.45
C ILE A 107 8.83 19.50 -9.85
N ASP A 108 9.88 19.58 -9.03
CA ASP A 108 11.00 20.52 -9.23
C ASP A 108 10.56 21.99 -9.43
N GLY A 109 9.50 22.39 -8.72
CA GLY A 109 8.94 23.75 -8.79
C GLY A 109 8.03 24.03 -9.99
N GLU A 110 7.84 23.07 -10.91
CA GLU A 110 6.91 23.21 -12.03
C GLU A 110 5.56 22.57 -11.71
N SER A 111 4.48 23.35 -11.77
CA SER A 111 3.13 22.89 -11.47
C SER A 111 2.33 22.55 -12.74
N THR A 112 1.62 21.43 -12.72
CA THR A 112 0.72 20.99 -13.79
C THR A 112 -0.54 20.38 -13.19
N VAL A 113 -1.71 20.68 -13.77
CA VAL A 113 -2.96 20.00 -13.43
C VAL A 113 -3.12 18.74 -14.27
N LEU A 114 -3.05 17.59 -13.61
CA LEU A 114 -3.29 16.27 -14.19
C LEU A 114 -4.79 15.94 -14.19
N LYS A 115 -5.25 15.28 -15.25
CA LYS A 115 -6.62 14.78 -15.44
C LYS A 115 -6.63 13.28 -15.66
N ALA A 116 -7.81 12.68 -15.70
CA ALA A 116 -7.98 11.25 -15.93
C ALA A 116 -7.21 10.76 -17.18
N GLY A 117 -6.31 9.80 -16.97
CA GLY A 117 -5.41 9.25 -18.00
C GLY A 117 -3.98 9.78 -17.92
N ASP A 118 -3.78 10.96 -17.35
CA ASP A 118 -2.47 11.59 -17.20
C ASP A 118 -1.62 10.88 -16.14
N ILE A 119 -0.30 11.04 -16.29
CA ILE A 119 0.71 10.45 -15.41
C ILE A 119 1.76 11.51 -15.08
N ALA A 120 2.29 11.45 -13.87
CA ALA A 120 3.51 12.14 -13.49
C ALA A 120 4.49 11.18 -12.83
N PHE A 121 5.78 11.50 -12.91
CA PHE A 121 6.87 10.73 -12.33
C PHE A 121 7.75 11.68 -11.53
N ALA A 122 7.91 11.41 -10.25
CA ALA A 122 8.78 12.16 -9.35
C ALA A 122 9.97 11.26 -8.96
N PRO A 123 11.17 11.51 -9.52
CA PRO A 123 12.36 10.79 -9.12
C PRO A 123 12.73 11.09 -7.66
N LYS A 124 13.35 10.12 -6.98
CA LYS A 124 13.98 10.34 -5.67
C LYS A 124 14.94 11.54 -5.73
N GLY A 125 15.01 12.27 -4.63
CA GLY A 125 15.82 13.48 -4.51
C GLY A 125 15.21 14.72 -5.18
N VAL A 126 14.11 14.59 -5.92
CA VAL A 126 13.40 15.72 -6.54
C VAL A 126 12.20 16.13 -5.66
N PRO A 127 12.13 17.40 -5.23
CA PRO A 127 10.98 17.92 -4.50
C PRO A 127 9.67 17.77 -5.28
N HIS A 128 8.63 17.31 -4.60
CA HIS A 128 7.29 17.24 -5.18
C HIS A 128 6.18 17.39 -4.14
N THR A 129 4.99 17.69 -4.64
CA THR A 129 3.73 17.84 -3.88
C THR A 129 2.57 17.59 -4.84
N TRP A 130 1.42 17.20 -4.29
CA TRP A 130 0.16 17.20 -5.03
C TRP A 130 -0.99 17.70 -4.18
N LYS A 131 -2.04 18.18 -4.86
CA LYS A 131 -3.30 18.59 -4.25
C LYS A 131 -4.47 18.29 -5.18
N VAL A 132 -5.56 17.75 -4.64
CA VAL A 132 -6.82 17.63 -5.38
C VAL A 132 -7.43 19.01 -5.58
N VAL A 133 -7.68 19.34 -6.84
CA VAL A 133 -8.27 20.61 -7.27
C VAL A 133 -9.61 20.37 -7.97
N GLY A 134 -10.30 21.46 -8.32
CA GLY A 134 -11.63 21.39 -8.93
C GLY A 134 -12.74 21.13 -7.90
N SER A 135 -13.85 20.55 -8.37
CA SER A 135 -15.08 20.37 -7.58
C SER A 135 -15.47 18.92 -7.33
N GLN A 136 -14.71 17.96 -7.86
CA GLN A 136 -15.00 16.54 -7.75
C GLN A 136 -13.91 15.84 -6.98
N LYS A 137 -14.31 14.83 -6.20
CA LYS A 137 -13.40 13.87 -5.58
C LYS A 137 -12.47 13.26 -6.63
N ALA A 138 -11.17 13.27 -6.38
CA ALA A 138 -10.18 12.66 -7.26
C ALA A 138 -9.84 11.24 -6.83
N LYS A 139 -9.50 10.43 -7.83
CA LYS A 139 -8.97 9.08 -7.66
C LYS A 139 -7.64 8.99 -8.37
N MET A 140 -6.59 8.67 -7.62
CA MET A 140 -5.22 8.59 -8.11
C MET A 140 -4.65 7.23 -7.71
N ILE A 141 -3.96 6.58 -8.65
CA ILE A 141 -3.15 5.40 -8.35
C ILE A 141 -1.73 5.91 -8.18
N THR A 142 -1.12 5.56 -7.05
CA THR A 142 0.23 5.99 -6.73
C THR A 142 1.09 4.76 -6.46
N SER A 143 2.32 4.77 -6.96
CA SER A 143 3.28 3.68 -6.75
C SER A 143 4.61 4.24 -6.27
N ALA A 144 5.22 3.56 -5.31
CA ALA A 144 6.57 3.84 -4.81
C ALA A 144 7.52 2.69 -5.16
N LEU A 145 8.72 3.04 -5.64
CA LEU A 145 9.73 2.09 -6.09
C LEU A 145 11.13 2.48 -5.54
N PRO A 146 11.79 1.63 -4.73
CA PRO A 146 11.31 0.37 -4.16
C PRO A 146 10.13 0.58 -3.19
N ALA A 147 9.53 -0.53 -2.72
CA ALA A 147 8.59 -0.47 -1.61
C ALA A 147 9.30 -0.14 -0.28
N GLY A 148 8.53 0.10 0.78
CA GLY A 148 9.00 0.35 2.14
C GLY A 148 8.35 1.57 2.79
N ILE A 149 7.89 2.53 1.98
CA ILE A 149 7.21 3.74 2.43
C ILE A 149 5.90 3.45 3.17
N GLU A 150 5.24 2.32 2.88
CA GLU A 150 3.98 1.92 3.52
C GLU A 150 4.09 1.78 5.04
N ILE A 151 5.29 1.50 5.56
CA ILE A 151 5.54 1.43 7.01
C ILE A 151 5.32 2.80 7.66
N MET A 152 5.70 3.89 6.98
CA MET A 152 5.42 5.24 7.45
C MET A 152 3.93 5.55 7.38
N PHE A 153 3.24 5.15 6.30
CA PHE A 153 1.80 5.35 6.19
C PHE A 153 1.03 4.64 7.32
N GLN A 154 1.44 3.43 7.68
CA GLN A 154 0.90 2.73 8.85
C GLN A 154 1.13 3.53 10.15
N GLU A 155 2.37 3.94 10.44
CA GLU A 155 2.70 4.71 11.66
C GLU A 155 1.94 6.05 11.72
N LEU A 156 1.80 6.76 10.60
CA LEU A 156 1.03 8.00 10.54
C LEU A 156 -0.48 7.79 10.73
N SER A 157 -1.03 6.66 10.27
CA SER A 157 -2.45 6.35 10.39
C SER A 157 -2.89 6.06 11.84
N GLU A 158 -1.95 5.74 12.72
CA GLU A 158 -2.18 5.49 14.14
C GLU A 158 -2.17 6.77 14.99
N LEU A 159 -1.79 7.91 14.41
CA LEU A 159 -1.78 9.19 15.11
C LEU A 159 -3.22 9.60 15.52
N PRO A 160 -3.38 10.25 16.69
CA PRO A 160 -4.69 10.66 17.17
C PRO A 160 -5.35 11.65 16.19
N ALA A 161 -6.68 11.54 16.05
CA ALA A 161 -7.45 12.46 15.23
C ALA A 161 -7.32 13.91 15.71
N GLY A 162 -7.28 14.84 14.76
CA GLY A 162 -7.14 16.27 15.02
C GLY A 162 -6.04 16.89 14.16
N PRO A 163 -5.64 18.15 14.45
CA PRO A 163 -4.49 18.76 13.82
C PRO A 163 -3.24 17.90 14.09
N PRO A 164 -2.44 17.57 13.05
CA PRO A 164 -1.25 16.77 13.24
C PRO A 164 -0.19 17.52 14.06
N ASP A 165 0.49 16.79 14.95
CA ASP A 165 1.74 17.24 15.54
C ASP A 165 2.84 17.18 14.46
N PHE A 166 3.18 18.34 13.89
CA PHE A 166 4.14 18.41 12.79
C PHE A 166 5.54 17.94 13.15
N GLU A 167 5.97 18.12 14.40
CA GLU A 167 7.28 17.61 14.84
C GLU A 167 7.24 16.08 14.81
N LYS A 168 6.17 15.48 15.35
CA LYS A 168 6.03 14.04 15.34
C LYS A 168 5.90 13.46 13.93
N VAL A 169 5.13 14.10 13.06
CA VAL A 169 4.99 13.69 11.66
C VAL A 169 6.35 13.76 10.95
N ALA A 170 7.10 14.85 11.13
CA ALA A 170 8.43 14.99 10.54
C ALA A 170 9.40 13.91 11.03
N GLU A 171 9.39 13.58 12.33
CA GLU A 171 10.19 12.47 12.87
C GLU A 171 9.86 11.14 12.19
N ILE A 172 8.58 10.81 12.05
CA ILE A 172 8.12 9.56 11.43
C ILE A 172 8.55 9.49 9.96
N CYS A 173 8.29 10.55 9.20
CA CYS A 173 8.71 10.65 7.79
C CYS A 173 10.23 10.54 7.63
N ALA A 174 11.01 11.18 8.51
CA ALA A 174 12.47 11.17 8.46
C ALA A 174 13.05 9.76 8.64
N LYS A 175 12.43 8.88 9.45
CA LYS A 175 12.85 7.47 9.57
C LYS A 175 12.79 6.73 8.24
N GLN A 176 11.84 7.09 7.37
CA GLN A 176 11.74 6.54 6.02
C GLN A 176 12.54 7.30 4.98
N GLY A 177 13.29 8.34 5.38
CA GLY A 177 14.11 9.10 4.45
C GLY A 177 13.32 10.14 3.66
N ILE A 178 12.21 10.62 4.24
CA ILE A 178 11.39 11.71 3.68
C ILE A 178 11.63 12.98 4.48
N THR A 179 11.76 14.11 3.79
CA THR A 179 11.93 15.44 4.42
C THR A 179 11.04 16.46 3.74
N PHE A 180 10.34 17.26 4.53
CA PHE A 180 9.53 18.38 4.04
C PHE A 180 10.43 19.57 3.61
N VAL A 181 10.01 20.30 2.58
CA VAL A 181 10.74 21.44 1.98
C VAL A 181 9.99 22.75 2.11
#